data_AF-A0A9Q3Q2V4-F1
#
_entry.id   AF-A0A9Q3Q2V4-F1
#
_cell.length_a   1.000
_cell.length_b   1.000
_cell.length_c   1.000
_cell.angle_alpha   90.00
_cell.angle_beta   90.00
_cell.angle_gamma   90.00
#
_symmetry.space_group_name_H-M   'P 1'
#
loop_
_entity.id
_entity.type
_entity.pdbx_description
1 polymer ?
#
loop_
_entity_poly.entity_id
_entity_poly.type
_entity_poly.pdbx_seq_one_letter_code
_entity_poly.pdbx_strand_id
1 'polypeptide(L)'
;MPTEYQQEIGTLNYMAQHTFPDIAYTVNSLSRYTTHSINKHWVALKHLLCYLKGTLCLSLGLGQSCGSDMGSLVGWADANYANNQMDR
;
A
#
# COMPACT_ATOMS: atom_id res chain seq x y z
N MET A 1 -11.83 -23.77 -5.12
CA MET A 1 -12.33 -22.53 -4.53
C MET A 1 -11.15 -21.78 -3.95
N PRO A 2 -10.94 -20.49 -4.26
CA PRO A 2 -9.91 -19.71 -3.58
C PRO A 2 -10.20 -19.72 -2.06
N THR A 3 -9.17 -19.96 -1.26
CA THR A 3 -9.25 -19.82 0.19
C THR A 3 -9.48 -18.35 0.54
N GLU A 4 -10.20 -18.06 1.63
CA GLU A 4 -10.49 -16.68 2.07
C GLU A 4 -9.22 -15.80 2.11
N TYR A 5 -8.09 -16.40 2.52
CA TYR A 5 -6.77 -15.77 2.50
C TYR A 5 -6.32 -15.30 1.10
N GLN A 6 -6.58 -16.07 0.02
CA GLN A 6 -6.25 -15.66 -1.35
C GLN A 6 -7.04 -14.43 -1.79
N GLN A 7 -8.32 -14.36 -1.40
CA GLN A 7 -9.17 -13.23 -1.76
C GLN A 7 -8.69 -11.95 -1.09
N GLU A 8 -8.38 -12.01 0.21
CA GLU A 8 -7.87 -10.85 0.96
C GLU A 8 -6.53 -10.35 0.40
N ILE A 9 -5.60 -11.26 0.07
CA ILE A 9 -4.32 -10.91 -0.56
C ILE A 9 -4.53 -10.23 -1.91
N GLY A 10 -5.49 -10.68 -2.71
CA GLY A 10 -5.84 -10.06 -3.99
C GLY A 10 -6.32 -8.61 -3.82
N THR A 11 -7.20 -8.36 -2.84
CA THR A 11 -7.69 -7.02 -2.53
C THR A 11 -6.57 -6.11 -2.03
N LEU A 12 -5.73 -6.61 -1.12
CA LEU A 12 -4.57 -5.87 -0.61
C LEU A 12 -3.57 -5.55 -1.72
N ASN A 13 -3.37 -6.45 -2.68
CA ASN A 13 -2.47 -6.21 -3.81
C ASN A 13 -2.99 -5.13 -4.77
N TYR A 14 -4.31 -5.02 -4.91
CA TYR A 14 -4.91 -3.91 -5.66
C TYR A 14 -4.68 -2.56 -4.95
N MET A 15 -4.91 -2.51 -3.63
CA MET A 15 -4.66 -1.31 -2.83
C MET A 15 -3.18 -0.89 -2.86
N ALA A 16 -2.27 -1.85 -2.76
CA ALA A 16 -0.83 -1.63 -2.83
C ALA A 16 -0.40 -0.92 -4.11
N GLN A 17 -1.06 -1.18 -5.23
CA GLN A 17 -0.71 -0.61 -6.53
C GLN A 17 -1.30 0.79 -6.77
N HIS A 18 -2.41 1.14 -6.11
CA HIS A 18 -3.15 2.37 -6.42
C HIS A 18 -3.10 3.42 -5.33
N THR A 19 -3.32 3.01 -4.08
CA THR A 19 -3.62 3.94 -2.99
C THR A 19 -2.60 3.89 -1.86
N PHE A 20 -1.95 2.75 -1.68
CA PHE A 20 -1.05 2.51 -0.54
C PHE A 20 0.22 1.76 -0.98
N PRO A 21 1.13 2.39 -1.76
CA PRO A 21 2.39 1.76 -2.16
C PRO A 21 3.27 1.37 -0.96
N ASP A 22 3.03 1.93 0.22
CA ASP A 22 3.72 1.60 1.47
C ASP A 22 3.47 0.15 1.92
N ILE A 23 2.32 -0.45 1.58
CA ILE A 23 2.03 -1.85 1.93
C ILE A 23 2.52 -2.87 0.89
N ALA A 24 3.03 -2.43 -0.27
CA ALA A 24 3.36 -3.30 -1.39
C ALA A 24 4.37 -4.40 -1.03
N TYR A 25 5.39 -4.07 -0.23
CA TYR A 25 6.38 -5.05 0.22
C TYR A 25 5.74 -6.14 1.10
N THR A 26 4.90 -5.73 2.06
CA THR A 26 4.24 -6.65 2.99
C THR A 26 3.28 -7.58 2.27
N VAL A 27 2.49 -7.05 1.33
CA VAL A 27 1.55 -7.83 0.52
C VAL A 27 2.29 -8.82 -0.39
N ASN A 28 3.37 -8.39 -1.04
CA ASN A 28 4.21 -9.29 -1.85
C ASN A 28 4.83 -10.42 -1.01
N SER A 29 5.17 -10.14 0.24
CA SER A 29 5.68 -11.17 1.15
C SER A 29 4.60 -12.17 1.56
N LEU A 30 3.39 -11.70 1.85
CA LEU A 30 2.26 -12.54 2.25
C LEU A 30 1.68 -13.38 1.09
N SER A 31 1.80 -12.90 -0.16
CA SER A 31 1.35 -13.62 -1.36
C SER A 31 2.20 -14.86 -1.70
N ARG A 32 3.41 -14.98 -1.11
CA ARG A 32 4.22 -16.20 -1.21
C ARG A 32 3.62 -17.35 -0.40
N TYR A 33 2.81 -17.05 0.62
CA TYR A 33 2.25 -18.03 1.56
C TYR A 33 0.78 -18.37 1.29
N THR A 34 0.24 -17.96 0.14
CA THR A 34 -1.18 -18.11 -0.19
C THR A 34 -1.63 -19.56 -0.39
N THR A 35 -0.70 -20.46 -0.71
CA THR A 35 -0.95 -21.91 -0.87
C THR A 35 -0.79 -22.69 0.44
N HIS A 36 -0.09 -22.14 1.44
CA HIS A 36 0.15 -22.80 2.73
C HIS A 36 0.21 -21.77 3.87
N SER A 37 -0.94 -21.20 4.20
CA SER A 37 -1.04 -20.16 5.22
C SER A 37 -1.08 -20.76 6.64
N ILE A 38 0.06 -20.66 7.33
CA ILE A 38 0.18 -20.95 8.76
C ILE A 38 -0.41 -19.78 9.56
N ASN A 39 -0.88 -20.03 10.79
CA ASN A 39 -1.42 -19.01 11.72
C ASN A 39 -0.59 -17.72 11.81
N LYS A 40 0.74 -17.82 11.70
CA LYS A 40 1.64 -16.65 11.71
C LYS A 40 1.34 -15.66 10.58
N HIS A 41 1.02 -16.15 9.38
CA HIS A 41 0.71 -15.30 8.23
C HIS A 41 -0.65 -14.62 8.38
N TRP A 42 -1.62 -15.30 8.99
CA TRP A 42 -2.92 -14.70 9.34
C TRP A 42 -2.79 -13.58 10.37
N VAL A 43 -1.92 -13.73 11.37
CA VAL A 43 -1.64 -12.65 12.34
C VAL A 43 -1.01 -11.44 11.63
N ALA A 44 -0.05 -11.68 10.73
CA ALA A 44 0.57 -10.61 9.95
C ALA A 44 -0.44 -9.88 9.02
N LEU A 45 -1.33 -10.63 8.37
CA LEU A 45 -2.43 -10.08 7.57
C LEU A 45 -3.36 -9.20 8.41
N LYS A 46 -3.78 -9.67 9.59
CA LYS A 46 -4.59 -8.88 10.54
C LYS A 46 -3.89 -7.63 11.01
N HIS A 47 -2.57 -7.71 11.24
CA HIS A 47 -1.78 -6.55 11.63
C HIS A 47 -1.74 -5.51 10.50
N LEU A 48 -1.57 -5.95 9.25
CA LEU A 48 -1.64 -5.07 8.07
C LEU A 48 -3.02 -4.40 7.94
N LEU A 49 -4.11 -5.14 8.15
CA LEU A 49 -5.46 -4.58 8.13
C LEU A 49 -5.70 -3.57 9.26
N CYS A 50 -5.15 -3.82 10.45
CA CYS A 50 -5.22 -2.88 11.58
C CYS A 50 -4.44 -1.59 11.28
N TYR A 51 -3.25 -1.74 10.69
CA TYR A 51 -2.47 -0.61 10.20
C TYR A 51 -3.25 0.21 9.18
N LEU A 52 -3.81 -0.41 8.14
CA LEU A 52 -4.63 0.27 7.14
C LEU A 52 -5.81 1.01 7.79
N LYS A 53 -6.50 0.38 8.74
CA LYS A 53 -7.60 1.02 9.47
C LYS A 53 -7.15 2.27 10.24
N GLY A 54 -5.95 2.27 10.81
CA GLY A 54 -5.37 3.43 11.49
C GLY A 54 -4.95 4.54 10.52
N THR A 55 -4.46 4.17 9.33
CA THR A 55 -3.97 5.13 8.32
C THR A 55 -5.11 5.81 7.54
N LEU A 56 -6.32 5.24 7.53
CA LEU A 56 -7.51 5.88 6.91
C LEU A 56 -7.84 7.26 7.49
N CYS A 57 -7.45 7.55 8.74
CA CYS A 57 -7.65 8.86 9.36
C CYS A 57 -6.55 9.88 9.03
N LEU A 58 -5.48 9.48 8.32
CA LEU A 58 -4.44 10.41 7.88
C LEU A 58 -4.79 10.97 6.50
N SER A 59 -5.12 12.25 6.46
CA SER A 59 -5.20 13.02 5.22
C SER A 59 -3.95 13.90 5.07
N LEU A 60 -3.42 13.98 3.86
CA LEU A 60 -2.40 14.96 3.51
C LEU A 60 -3.08 16.30 3.28
N GLY A 61 -2.96 17.21 4.25
CA GLY A 61 -3.41 18.59 4.11
C GLY A 61 -2.49 19.35 3.16
N LEU A 62 -2.81 19.32 1.86
CA LEU A 62 -2.09 20.11 0.85
C LEU A 62 -2.69 21.52 0.81
N GLY A 63 -2.13 22.43 1.60
CA GLY A 63 -2.32 23.88 1.48
C GLY A 63 -3.75 24.41 1.62
N GLN A 64 -4.23 24.59 2.86
CA GLN A 64 -5.15 25.68 3.18
C GLN A 64 -4.65 26.34 4.47
N SER A 65 -3.74 27.31 4.33
CA SER A 65 -3.67 28.35 5.36
C SER A 65 -4.87 29.26 5.14
N CYS A 66 -5.67 29.44 6.19
CA CYS A 66 -6.62 30.53 6.28
C CYS A 66 -5.85 31.84 6.07
N GLY A 67 -5.93 32.41 4.87
CA GLY A 67 -5.12 33.55 4.48
C GLY A 67 -4.94 33.56 2.98
N SER A 68 -5.74 34.40 2.34
CA SER A 68 -5.61 34.90 0.98
C SER A 68 -4.23 34.68 0.36
N ASP A 69 -4.06 33.63 -0.44
CA ASP A 69 -3.28 33.61 -1.69
C ASP A 69 -3.41 32.21 -2.31
N MET A 70 -4.32 32.11 -3.27
CA MET A 70 -4.64 30.88 -4.01
C MET A 70 -3.51 30.59 -5.03
N GLY A 71 -2.36 30.15 -4.53
CA GLY A 71 -1.30 29.57 -5.36
C GLY A 71 -1.73 28.18 -5.84
N SER A 72 -1.75 27.96 -7.15
CA SER A 72 -2.05 26.65 -7.75
C SER A 72 -1.19 25.56 -7.10
N LEU A 73 -1.82 24.55 -6.50
CA LEU A 73 -1.13 23.39 -5.94
C LEU A 73 -0.49 22.59 -7.10
N VAL A 74 0.82 22.74 -7.28
CA VAL A 74 1.60 21.96 -8.26
C VAL A 74 2.24 20.78 -7.54
N GLY A 75 1.86 19.56 -7.92
CA GLY A 75 2.45 18.33 -7.43
C GLY A 75 3.35 17.69 -8.48
N TRP A 76 4.54 17.25 -8.08
CA TRP A 76 5.42 16.42 -8.90
C TRP A 76 5.37 14.98 -8.36
N ALA A 77 5.14 14.01 -9.24
CA ALA A 77 5.22 12.60 -8.92
C ALA A 77 6.46 12.01 -9.60
N ASP A 78 7.47 11.65 -8.81
CA ASP A 78 8.61 10.86 -9.31
C ASP A 78 8.27 9.38 -9.18
N ALA A 79 8.37 8.66 -10.29
CA ALA A 79 8.17 7.22 -10.36
C ALA A 79 9.41 6.56 -10.97
N ASN A 80 10.55 6.63 -10.29
CA ASN A 80 11.74 5.91 -10.73
C ASN A 80 11.67 4.41 -10.34
N TYR A 81 10.83 3.64 -11.05
CA TYR A 81 10.67 2.20 -10.79
C TYR A 81 11.76 1.31 -11.45
N ALA A 82 12.67 1.83 -12.28
CA ALA A 82 13.58 0.93 -13.01
C ALA A 82 14.87 1.53 -13.62
N ASN A 83 15.49 2.58 -13.06
CA ASN A 83 16.82 3.01 -13.55
C ASN A 83 17.97 2.43 -12.72
N ASN A 84 18.23 1.12 -12.85
CA ASN A 84 19.56 0.58 -12.58
C ASN A 84 20.08 -0.12 -13.84
N GLN A 85 21.06 0.52 -14.49
CA GLN A 85 21.61 0.14 -15.78
C GLN A 85 22.83 -0.80 -15.65
N MET A 86 22.93 -1.60 -14.59
CA MET A 86 24.06 -2.51 -14.37
C MET A 86 23.61 -3.89 -13.87
N ASP A 87 23.15 -4.73 -14.80
CA ASP A 87 23.51 -6.16 -14.88
C ASP A 87 23.01 -6.74 -16.22
N ARG A 88 23.79 -6.57 -17.28
CA ARG A 88 23.83 -7.51 -18.41
C ARG A 88 25.14 -7.39 -19.18
#